data_AF-A0A2M9BWF0-F1
#
_entry.id   AF-A0A2M9BWF0-F1
#
_cell.length_a   1.000
_cell.length_b   1.000
_cell.length_c   1.000
_cell.angle_alpha   90.00
_cell.angle_beta   90.00
_cell.angle_gamma   90.00
#
_symmetry.space_group_name_H-M   'P 1'
#
loop_
_entity.id
_entity.type
_entity.pdbx_description
1 polymer ?
#
loop_
_entity_poly.entity_id
_entity_poly.type
_entity_poly.pdbx_seq_one_letter_code
_entity_poly.pdbx_strand_id
1 'polypeptide(L)'
;MHIEEISSSVEDVSQGYAAKFAIERSEVWFLLKLQEELGELTQAFVNLKGMSKDRGQSDEERRIAFAHECADVLAHLLLLARHEGVDVEAAITDKWLRWAVTRDE
;
A
#
# COMPACT_ATOMS: atom_id res chain seq x y z
N MET A 1 -7.25 -16.53 1.89
CA MET A 1 -6.17 -15.53 1.82
C MET A 1 -6.78 -14.22 2.32
N HIS A 2 -6.04 -13.41 3.08
CA HIS A 2 -6.61 -12.30 3.88
C HIS A 2 -6.77 -10.98 3.11
N ILE A 3 -6.57 -10.95 1.77
CA ILE A 3 -6.51 -9.68 1.05
C ILE A 3 -7.88 -9.02 0.96
N GLU A 4 -8.95 -9.79 0.81
CA GLU A 4 -10.31 -9.26 0.68
C GLU A 4 -10.81 -8.60 1.97
N GLU A 5 -10.46 -9.20 3.11
CA GLU A 5 -10.75 -8.65 4.44
C GLU A 5 -10.01 -7.32 4.66
N ILE A 6 -8.74 -7.27 4.26
CA ILE A 6 -7.93 -6.04 4.32
C ILE A 6 -8.48 -4.99 3.36
N SER A 7 -8.74 -5.35 2.10
CA SER A 7 -9.28 -4.47 1.06
C SER A 7 -10.60 -3.82 1.50
N SER A 8 -11.49 -4.60 2.10
CA SER A 8 -12.76 -4.09 2.62
C SER A 8 -12.57 -3.16 3.82
N SER A 9 -11.70 -3.52 4.76
CA SER A 9 -11.42 -2.68 5.95
C SER A 9 -10.78 -1.34 5.57
N VAL A 10 -9.84 -1.37 4.60
CA VAL A 10 -9.17 -0.17 4.09
C VAL A 10 -10.14 0.70 3.29
N GLU A 11 -11.05 0.11 2.51
CA GLU A 11 -12.11 0.84 1.81
C GLU A 11 -12.99 1.64 2.79
N ASP A 12 -13.44 1.02 3.87
CA ASP A 12 -14.27 1.69 4.89
C ASP A 12 -13.55 2.90 5.52
N VAL A 13 -12.26 2.75 5.83
CA VAL A 13 -11.42 3.83 6.35
C VAL A 13 -11.25 4.96 5.32
N SER A 14 -10.97 4.59 4.06
CA SER A 14 -10.80 5.54 2.96
C SER A 14 -12.07 6.34 2.67
N GLN A 15 -13.24 5.70 2.72
CA GLN A 15 -14.54 6.37 2.62
C GLN A 15 -14.74 7.38 3.75
N GLY A 16 -14.45 6.99 4.99
CA GLY A 16 -14.53 7.88 6.14
C GLY A 16 -13.63 9.11 6.01
N TYR A 17 -12.40 8.91 5.53
CA TYR A 17 -11.46 9.99 5.24
C TYR A 17 -11.98 10.93 4.15
N ALA A 18 -12.44 10.40 3.02
CA ALA A 18 -12.93 11.22 1.92
C ALA A 18 -14.20 12.01 2.29
N ALA A 19 -15.12 11.40 3.03
CA ALA A 19 -16.30 12.08 3.54
C ALA A 19 -15.93 13.23 4.50
N LYS A 20 -14.95 13.01 5.39
CA LYS A 20 -14.48 14.01 6.34
C LYS A 20 -13.83 15.22 5.67
N PHE A 21 -13.10 15.00 4.59
CA PHE A 21 -12.32 16.05 3.90
C PHE A 21 -12.94 16.52 2.59
N ALA A 22 -14.17 16.09 2.26
CA ALA A 22 -14.87 16.42 1.02
C ALA A 22 -14.04 16.10 -0.25
N ILE A 23 -13.38 14.93 -0.24
CA ILE A 23 -12.52 14.47 -1.33
C ILE A 23 -13.36 13.68 -2.33
N GLU A 24 -13.26 14.05 -3.61
CA GLU A 24 -13.74 13.22 -4.71
C GLU A 24 -12.71 12.12 -5.01
N ARG A 25 -13.07 10.88 -4.74
CA ARG A 25 -12.24 9.69 -5.01
C ARG A 25 -12.41 9.24 -6.47
N SER A 26 -11.99 10.07 -7.41
CA SER A 26 -11.98 9.74 -8.84
C SER A 26 -10.88 8.73 -9.19
N GLU A 27 -10.94 8.15 -10.39
CA GLU A 27 -9.90 7.26 -10.94
C GLU A 27 -8.50 7.90 -10.86
N VAL A 28 -8.41 9.19 -11.20
CA VAL A 28 -7.15 9.96 -11.15
C VAL A 28 -6.70 10.15 -9.70
N TRP A 29 -7.62 10.35 -8.77
CA TRP A 29 -7.29 10.50 -7.35
C TRP A 29 -6.62 9.25 -6.79
N PHE A 30 -7.15 8.06 -7.08
CA PHE A 30 -6.55 6.80 -6.62
C PHE A 30 -5.14 6.61 -7.14
N LEU A 31 -4.92 6.87 -8.44
CA LEU A 31 -3.60 6.75 -9.04
C LEU A 31 -2.59 7.75 -8.45
N LEU A 32 -3.00 9.01 -8.28
CA LEU A 32 -2.14 10.05 -7.71
C LEU A 32 -1.83 9.79 -6.24
N LYS A 33 -2.80 9.33 -5.44
CA LYS A 33 -2.54 8.94 -4.05
C LYS A 33 -1.59 7.75 -3.96
N LEU A 34 -1.74 6.72 -4.80
CA LEU A 34 -0.77 5.62 -4.84
C LEU A 34 0.66 6.12 -5.17
N GLN A 35 0.79 7.10 -6.07
CA GLN A 35 2.07 7.70 -6.41
C GLN A 35 2.65 8.58 -5.28
N GLU A 36 1.79 9.21 -4.48
CA GLU A 36 2.15 9.93 -3.26
C GLU A 36 2.71 8.96 -2.21
N GLU A 37 1.97 7.89 -1.87
CA GLU A 37 2.41 6.89 -0.88
C GLU A 37 3.73 6.21 -1.30
N LEU A 38 3.92 5.95 -2.60
CA LEU A 38 5.19 5.40 -3.10
C LEU A 38 6.36 6.38 -2.89
N GLY A 39 6.10 7.69 -2.97
CA GLY A 39 7.07 8.73 -2.65
C GLY A 39 7.43 8.74 -1.17
N GLU A 40 6.44 8.63 -0.29
CA GLU A 40 6.62 8.56 1.17
C GLU A 40 7.39 7.28 1.57
N LEU A 41 7.03 6.13 1.01
CA LEU A 41 7.78 4.87 1.14
C LEU A 41 9.24 5.01 0.69
N THR A 42 9.48 5.67 -0.44
CA THR A 42 10.84 5.92 -0.94
C THR A 42 11.62 6.76 0.07
N GLN A 43 11.01 7.80 0.63
CA GLN A 43 11.64 8.66 1.62
C GLN A 43 11.93 7.91 2.93
N ALA A 44 10.99 7.09 3.41
CA ALA A 44 11.16 6.24 4.58
C ALA A 44 12.26 5.19 4.38
N PHE A 45 12.34 4.59 3.19
CA PHE A 45 13.42 3.67 2.85
C PHE A 45 14.80 4.35 2.88
N VAL A 46 14.92 5.53 2.29
CA VAL A 46 16.17 6.32 2.32
C VAL A 46 16.60 6.63 3.76
N ASN A 47 15.64 6.99 4.61
CA ASN A 47 15.89 7.26 6.02
C ASN A 47 16.28 6.02 6.81
N LEU A 48 15.59 4.90 6.60
CA LEU A 48 15.89 3.59 7.20
C LEU A 48 17.31 3.12 6.87
N LYS A 49 17.82 3.46 5.68
CA LYS A 49 19.19 3.12 5.25
C LYS A 49 20.25 4.13 5.69
N GLY A 50 19.87 5.16 6.46
CA GLY A 50 20.80 6.19 6.92
C GLY A 50 21.33 7.10 5.81
N MET A 51 20.65 7.15 4.67
CA MET A 51 21.05 7.97 3.51
C MET A 51 20.47 9.40 3.56
N SER A 52 19.51 9.67 4.44
CA SER A 52 18.98 11.02 4.66
C SER A 52 19.77 11.79 5.72
N LYS A 53 19.59 13.11 5.74
CA LYS A 53 20.05 13.96 6.85
C LYS A 53 19.53 13.40 8.18
N ASP A 54 20.41 13.35 9.18
CA ASP A 54 20.03 12.94 10.53
C ASP A 54 19.01 13.94 11.12
N ARG A 55 17.88 13.39 11.57
CA ARG A 55 16.77 14.12 12.18
C ARG A 55 16.56 13.73 13.65
N GLY A 56 17.51 12.99 14.24
CA GLY A 56 17.43 12.52 15.63
C GLY A 56 16.45 11.37 15.85
N GLN A 57 16.00 10.70 14.78
CA GLN A 57 15.16 9.52 14.88
C GLN A 57 16.00 8.28 15.19
N SER A 58 15.54 7.50 16.17
CA SER A 58 16.05 6.19 16.51
C SER A 58 15.82 5.17 15.39
N ASP A 59 16.58 4.08 15.41
CA ASP A 59 16.44 3.00 14.43
C ASP A 59 15.05 2.34 14.46
N GLU A 60 14.43 2.28 15.64
CA GLU A 60 13.09 1.72 15.81
C GLU A 60 12.03 2.62 15.16
N GLU A 61 12.10 3.94 15.39
CA GLU A 61 11.19 4.89 14.75
C GLU A 61 11.29 4.84 13.22
N ARG A 62 12.50 4.67 12.67
CA ARG A 62 12.70 4.52 11.23
C ARG A 62 12.09 3.23 10.68
N ARG A 63 12.18 2.12 11.43
CA ARG A 63 11.56 0.84 11.06
C ARG A 63 10.04 0.92 11.08
N ILE A 64 9.47 1.53 12.12
CA ILE A 64 8.02 1.73 12.24
C ILE A 64 7.52 2.60 11.08
N ALA A 65 8.19 3.72 10.81
CA ALA A 65 7.82 4.59 9.69
C ALA A 65 7.82 3.81 8.36
N PHE A 66 8.90 3.08 8.06
CA PHE A 66 8.96 2.26 6.84
C PHE A 66 7.85 1.20 6.77
N ALA A 67 7.47 0.59 7.90
CA ALA A 67 6.39 -0.39 7.93
C ALA A 67 5.02 0.25 7.65
N HIS A 68 4.78 1.46 8.16
CA HIS A 68 3.55 2.21 7.87
C HIS A 68 3.46 2.57 6.39
N GLU A 69 4.54 3.09 5.79
CA GLU A 69 4.53 3.42 4.36
C GLU A 69 4.35 2.17 3.46
N CYS A 70 4.88 1.02 3.88
CA CYS A 70 4.60 -0.24 3.20
C CYS A 70 3.09 -0.57 3.22
N ALA A 71 2.44 -0.34 4.36
CA ALA A 71 1.01 -0.55 4.52
C ALA A 71 0.20 0.44 3.69
N ASP A 72 0.59 1.71 3.63
CA ASP A 72 -0.11 2.75 2.88
C ASP A 72 -0.05 2.51 1.36
N VAL A 73 1.12 2.09 0.84
CA VAL A 73 1.25 1.68 -0.57
C VAL A 73 0.39 0.46 -0.88
N LEU A 74 0.38 -0.56 -0.01
CA LEU A 74 -0.47 -1.74 -0.22
C LEU A 74 -1.96 -1.36 -0.16
N ALA A 75 -2.35 -0.55 0.82
CA ALA A 75 -3.72 -0.07 1.00
C ALA A 75 -4.21 0.67 -0.24
N HIS A 76 -3.46 1.66 -0.74
CA HIS A 76 -3.85 2.42 -1.93
C HIS A 76 -3.82 1.58 -3.21
N LEU A 77 -2.95 0.57 -3.32
CA LEU A 77 -3.01 -0.38 -4.42
C LEU A 77 -4.31 -1.20 -4.39
N LEU A 78 -4.72 -1.68 -3.22
CA LEU A 78 -5.98 -2.42 -3.06
C LEU A 78 -7.20 -1.54 -3.35
N LEU A 79 -7.19 -0.28 -2.89
CA LEU A 79 -8.23 0.70 -3.18
C LEU A 79 -8.37 0.97 -4.68
N LEU A 80 -7.25 1.20 -5.37
CA LEU A 80 -7.23 1.38 -6.82
C LEU A 80 -7.75 0.14 -7.55
N ALA A 81 -7.25 -1.06 -7.19
CA ALA A 81 -7.69 -2.31 -7.79
C ALA A 81 -9.19 -2.53 -7.60
N ARG A 82 -9.72 -2.26 -6.40
CA ARG A 82 -11.15 -2.34 -6.11
C ARG A 82 -11.96 -1.35 -6.95
N HIS A 83 -11.47 -0.11 -7.10
CA HIS A 83 -12.12 0.91 -7.93
C HIS A 83 -12.23 0.48 -9.40
N GLU A 84 -11.17 -0.15 -9.93
CA GLU A 84 -11.11 -0.66 -11.31
C GLU A 84 -11.77 -2.05 -11.48
N GLY A 85 -12.31 -2.64 -10.42
CA GLY A 85 -12.93 -3.97 -10.47
C GLY A 85 -11.95 -5.14 -10.67
N VAL A 86 -10.69 -4.97 -10.26
CA VAL A 86 -9.64 -5.98 -10.36
C VAL A 86 -9.61 -6.87 -9.12
N ASP A 87 -9.82 -8.17 -9.30
CA ASP A 87 -9.51 -9.20 -8.30
C ASP A 87 -7.99 -9.42 -8.25
N VAL A 88 -7.35 -8.82 -7.24
CA VAL A 88 -5.90 -8.87 -7.07
C VAL A 88 -5.42 -10.29 -6.71
N GLU A 89 -6.20 -11.07 -5.95
CA GLU A 89 -5.82 -12.45 -5.60
C GLU A 89 -5.79 -13.32 -6.86
N ALA A 90 -6.83 -13.23 -7.68
CA ALA A 90 -6.90 -13.93 -8.96
C ALA A 90 -5.79 -13.47 -9.92
N ALA A 91 -5.55 -12.16 -10.02
CA ALA A 91 -4.50 -11.60 -10.88
C ALA A 91 -3.10 -12.04 -10.45
N ILE A 92 -2.81 -12.11 -9.15
CA ILE A 92 -1.55 -12.65 -8.62
C ILE A 92 -1.43 -14.14 -8.92
N THR A 93 -2.52 -14.89 -8.74
CA THR A 93 -2.55 -16.33 -9.01
C THR A 93 -2.23 -16.62 -10.48
N ASP A 94 -2.93 -15.94 -11.39
CA ASP A 94 -2.73 -16.08 -12.83
C ASP A 94 -1.35 -15.59 -13.29
N LYS A 95 -0.84 -14.48 -12.75
CA LYS A 95 0.45 -13.93 -13.22
C LYS A 95 1.67 -14.62 -12.62
N TRP A 96 1.67 -14.83 -11.31
CA TRP A 96 2.85 -15.22 -10.53
C TRP A 96 2.75 -16.64 -9.98
N LEU A 97 1.66 -16.99 -9.29
CA LEU A 97 1.58 -18.27 -8.58
C LEU A 97 1.43 -19.47 -9.51
N ARG A 98 1.01 -19.26 -10.77
CA ARG A 98 1.08 -20.32 -11.80
C ARG A 98 2.49 -20.88 -12.04
N TRP A 99 3.53 -20.17 -11.60
CA TRP A 99 4.93 -20.61 -11.66
C TRP A 99 5.45 -21.13 -10.32
N ALA A 100 4.62 -21.17 -9.27
CA ALA A 100 5.00 -21.78 -8.02
C ALA A 100 5.18 -23.29 -8.27
N VAL A 101 6.42 -23.70 -8.48
CA VAL A 101 6.79 -25.11 -8.47
C VAL A 101 6.47 -25.60 -7.07
N THR A 102 5.54 -26.55 -6.93
CA THR A 102 5.40 -27.35 -5.72
C THR A 102 6.77 -27.95 -5.46
N ARG A 103 7.50 -27.37 -4.51
CA ARG A 103 8.58 -28.08 -3.85
C ARG A 103 7.89 -29.10 -2.96
N ASP A 104 7.58 -30.26 -3.54
CA ASP A 104 7.36 -31.45 -2.75
C ASP A 104 8.61 -31.65 -1.87
N GLU A 105 8.31 -31.90 -0.59
CA GLU A 105 9.13 -32.14 0.61
C GLU A 105 10.62 -32.50 0.43
#